data_AF-A0A132TJS7-F1
#
_entry.id   AF-A0A132TJS7-F1
#
_cell.length_a   1.000
_cell.length_b   1.000
_cell.length_c   1.000
_cell.angle_alpha   90.00
_cell.angle_beta   90.00
_cell.angle_gamma   90.00
#
_symmetry.space_group_name_H-M   'P 1'
#
loop_
_entity.id
_entity.type
_entity.pdbx_description
1 polymer ?
#
loop_
_entity_poly.entity_id
_entity_poly.type
_entity_poly.pdbx_seq_one_letter_code
_entity_poly.pdbx_strand_id
1 'polypeptide(L)'
;MGESRRRRIAAEHAERVSRYAEECNIDHEHADRRLAALDRADKLYHRAERCPKCGKHELVIDSTDYEYTNNEEWVWCPKCGFTDDISKRYEPLLNWAMFDSVAAEADMFRESGFPEDWTEDALKQTADFEKWIQQVEEVHPQ
;
A
#
# COMPACT_ATOMS: atom_id res chain seq x y z
N MET A 1 -11.41 -10.94 -31.96
CA MET A 1 -10.15 -10.69 -31.21
C MET A 1 -10.35 -10.24 -29.75
N GLY A 2 -11.51 -9.71 -29.32
CA GLY A 2 -11.70 -9.21 -27.94
C GLY A 2 -11.90 -10.27 -26.86
N GLU A 3 -12.50 -11.42 -27.19
CA GLU A 3 -12.86 -12.44 -26.19
C GLU A 3 -11.64 -13.20 -25.63
N SER A 4 -10.66 -13.49 -26.48
CA SER A 4 -9.39 -14.11 -26.05
C SER A 4 -8.58 -13.21 -25.12
N ARG A 5 -8.66 -11.88 -25.29
CA ARG A 5 -7.97 -10.92 -24.43
C ARG A 5 -8.60 -10.84 -23.04
N ARG A 6 -9.94 -10.82 -22.97
CA ARG A 6 -10.66 -10.77 -21.68
C ARG A 6 -10.40 -12.03 -20.84
N ARG A 7 -10.41 -13.21 -21.48
CA ARG A 7 -10.11 -14.48 -20.79
C ARG A 7 -8.69 -14.50 -20.23
N ARG A 8 -7.72 -13.96 -20.97
CA ARG A 8 -6.33 -13.86 -20.50
C ARG A 8 -6.17 -12.94 -19.29
N ILE A 9 -6.77 -11.74 -19.35
CA ILE A 9 -6.74 -10.78 -18.22
C ILE A 9 -7.40 -11.38 -16.97
N ALA A 10 -8.54 -12.05 -17.12
CA ALA A 10 -9.20 -12.70 -15.99
C ALA A 10 -8.37 -13.84 -15.40
N ALA A 11 -7.66 -14.61 -16.23
CA ALA A 11 -6.76 -15.66 -15.76
C ALA A 11 -5.54 -15.10 -15.03
N GLU A 12 -4.91 -14.05 -15.57
CA GLU A 12 -3.79 -13.33 -14.93
C GLU A 12 -4.21 -12.76 -13.56
N HIS A 13 -5.42 -12.20 -13.48
CA HIS A 13 -5.98 -11.70 -12.22
C HIS A 13 -6.22 -12.84 -11.21
N ALA A 14 -6.87 -13.93 -11.63
CA ALA A 14 -7.14 -15.07 -10.76
C ALA A 14 -5.85 -15.73 -10.22
N GLU A 15 -4.80 -15.78 -11.03
CA GLU A 15 -3.47 -16.25 -10.61
C GLU A 15 -2.85 -15.32 -9.56
N ARG A 16 -2.93 -13.99 -9.78
CA ARG A 16 -2.46 -12.99 -8.82
C ARG A 16 -3.21 -13.07 -7.49
N VAL A 17 -4.54 -13.21 -7.51
CA VAL A 17 -5.37 -13.41 -6.32
C VAL A 17 -4.98 -14.69 -5.59
N SER A 18 -4.82 -15.79 -6.31
CA SER A 18 -4.47 -17.08 -5.70
C SER A 18 -3.09 -17.04 -5.03
N ARG A 19 -2.09 -16.48 -5.71
CA ARG A 19 -0.74 -16.33 -5.14
C ARG A 19 -0.75 -15.45 -3.89
N TYR A 20 -1.43 -14.31 -3.95
CA TYR A 20 -1.53 -13.40 -2.80
C TYR A 20 -2.29 -14.04 -1.63
N ALA A 21 -3.37 -14.78 -1.91
CA ALA A 21 -4.10 -15.55 -0.91
C ALA A 21 -3.20 -16.59 -0.20
N GLU A 22 -2.37 -17.29 -0.96
CA GLU A 22 -1.41 -18.27 -0.44
C GLU A 22 -0.28 -17.61 0.37
N GLU A 23 0.34 -16.55 -0.16
CA GLU A 23 1.42 -15.80 0.49
C GLU A 23 0.94 -15.20 1.82
N CYS A 24 -0.25 -14.59 1.83
CA CYS A 24 -0.82 -13.96 3.01
C CYS A 24 -1.67 -14.91 3.88
N ASN A 25 -1.86 -16.17 3.50
CA ASN A 25 -2.74 -17.14 4.18
C ASN A 25 -4.15 -16.57 4.49
N ILE A 26 -4.80 -15.98 3.49
CA ILE A 26 -6.17 -15.46 3.55
C ILE A 26 -7.01 -16.12 2.46
N ASP A 27 -8.34 -16.05 2.53
CA ASP A 27 -9.17 -16.55 1.43
C ASP A 27 -9.11 -15.66 0.18
N HIS A 28 -9.53 -16.23 -0.97
CA HIS A 28 -9.52 -15.57 -2.26
C HIS A 28 -10.38 -14.30 -2.32
N GLU A 29 -11.49 -14.23 -1.58
CA GLU A 29 -12.35 -13.04 -1.56
C GLU A 29 -11.67 -11.87 -0.84
N HIS A 30 -10.95 -12.15 0.25
CA HIS A 30 -10.13 -11.16 0.94
C HIS A 30 -8.91 -10.73 0.12
N ALA A 31 -8.23 -11.68 -0.53
CA ALA A 31 -7.11 -11.40 -1.40
C ALA A 31 -7.52 -10.50 -2.58
N ASP A 32 -8.66 -10.78 -3.21
CA ASP A 32 -9.19 -9.98 -4.32
C ASP A 32 -9.45 -8.52 -3.91
N ARG A 33 -10.12 -8.32 -2.76
CA ARG A 33 -10.38 -6.97 -2.21
C ARG A 33 -9.10 -6.22 -1.90
N ARG A 34 -8.14 -6.86 -1.23
CA ARG A 34 -6.83 -6.26 -0.91
C ARG A 34 -6.07 -5.86 -2.16
N LEU A 35 -6.01 -6.73 -3.17
CA LEU A 35 -5.34 -6.42 -4.43
C LEU A 35 -6.03 -5.27 -5.18
N ALA A 36 -7.37 -5.20 -5.13
CA ALA A 36 -8.11 -4.09 -5.70
C ALA A 36 -7.82 -2.75 -4.97
N ALA A 37 -7.70 -2.79 -3.63
CA ALA A 37 -7.31 -1.63 -2.84
C ALA A 37 -5.87 -1.19 -3.15
N LEU A 38 -4.94 -2.16 -3.27
CA LEU A 38 -3.55 -1.92 -3.69
C LEU A 38 -3.48 -1.26 -5.07
N ASP A 39 -4.21 -1.77 -6.06
CA ASP A 39 -4.20 -1.20 -7.42
C ASP A 39 -4.73 0.25 -7.47
N ARG A 40 -5.60 0.63 -6.51
CA ARG A 40 -6.05 2.01 -6.35
C ARG A 40 -4.98 2.85 -5.65
N ALA A 41 -4.39 2.34 -4.58
CA ALA A 41 -3.33 3.00 -3.85
C ALA A 41 -2.06 3.22 -4.70
N ASP A 42 -1.71 2.29 -5.56
CA ASP A 42 -0.55 2.34 -6.48
C ASP A 42 -0.60 3.58 -7.38
N LYS A 43 -1.80 3.97 -7.84
CA LYS A 43 -1.99 5.21 -8.61
C LYS A 43 -1.75 6.47 -7.78
N LEU A 44 -2.10 6.44 -6.49
CA LEU A 44 -1.86 7.56 -5.57
C LEU A 44 -0.37 7.62 -5.19
N TYR A 45 0.24 6.45 -4.96
CA TYR A 45 1.67 6.27 -4.72
C TYR A 45 2.50 6.85 -5.86
N HIS A 46 2.26 6.43 -7.12
CA HIS A 46 3.00 6.92 -8.29
C HIS A 46 2.88 8.42 -8.52
N ARG A 47 1.81 9.06 -8.02
CA ARG A 47 1.66 10.52 -8.05
C ARG A 47 2.48 11.19 -6.96
N ALA A 48 2.52 10.60 -5.77
CA ALA A 48 3.19 11.16 -4.60
C ALA A 48 4.71 10.88 -4.59
N GLU A 49 5.16 9.76 -5.18
CA GLU A 49 6.55 9.28 -5.07
C GLU A 49 7.53 10.21 -5.78
N ARG A 50 7.08 10.93 -6.80
CA ARG A 50 8.00 11.72 -7.63
C ARG A 50 8.36 13.03 -6.94
N CYS A 51 9.67 13.23 -6.75
CA CYS A 51 10.19 14.47 -6.22
C CYS A 51 9.72 15.67 -7.06
N PRO A 52 9.04 16.67 -6.47
CA PRO A 52 8.54 17.83 -7.23
C PRO A 52 9.66 18.71 -7.78
N LYS A 53 10.83 18.69 -7.13
CA LYS A 53 11.95 19.55 -7.50
C LYS A 53 12.74 19.01 -8.69
N CYS A 54 12.95 17.69 -8.77
CA CYS A 54 13.76 17.09 -9.84
C CYS A 54 12.96 16.23 -10.83
N GLY A 55 11.73 15.83 -10.49
CA GLY A 55 10.79 15.10 -11.34
C GLY A 55 11.20 13.69 -11.76
N LYS A 56 12.39 13.23 -11.33
CA LYS A 56 13.05 12.03 -11.83
C LYS A 56 13.33 10.96 -10.78
N HIS A 57 13.33 11.34 -9.51
CA HIS A 57 13.70 10.45 -8.42
C HIS A 57 12.53 10.30 -7.46
N GLU A 58 12.40 9.09 -6.96
CA GLU A 58 11.47 8.73 -5.90
C GLU A 58 11.87 9.41 -4.59
N LEU A 59 10.85 9.79 -3.83
CA LEU A 59 10.95 10.30 -2.48
C LEU A 59 11.05 9.11 -1.54
N VAL A 60 11.92 9.24 -0.56
CA VAL A 60 12.09 8.28 0.53
C VAL A 60 11.42 8.85 1.76
N ILE A 61 10.68 8.01 2.49
CA ILE A 61 10.15 8.38 3.81
C ILE A 61 11.28 8.24 4.81
N ASP A 62 11.51 9.30 5.56
CA ASP A 62 12.38 9.28 6.72
C ASP A 62 11.49 9.39 7.97
N SER A 63 11.34 8.26 8.67
CA SER A 63 10.67 8.17 9.95
C SER A 63 11.75 8.07 11.03
N THR A 64 11.95 9.13 11.80
CA THR A 64 12.82 9.03 12.98
C THR A 64 12.08 8.30 14.08
N ASP A 65 12.32 6.99 14.20
CA ASP A 65 11.94 6.19 15.36
C ASP A 65 12.69 6.71 16.60
N TYR A 66 12.10 7.67 17.32
CA TYR A 66 12.47 7.93 18.71
C TYR A 66 11.20 8.14 19.52
N GLU A 67 10.98 7.20 20.43
CA GLU A 67 9.81 6.97 21.30
C GLU A 67 9.33 8.17 22.15
N TYR A 68 9.87 9.37 21.98
CA TYR A 68 9.64 10.52 22.87
C TYR A 68 9.55 11.90 22.20
N THR A 69 9.43 12.00 20.88
CA THR A 69 9.16 13.28 20.21
C THR A 69 8.04 13.11 19.20
N ASN A 70 7.13 14.11 19.12
CA ASN A 70 6.05 14.18 18.14
C ASN A 70 6.52 13.57 16.80
N ASN A 71 5.89 12.48 16.34
CA ASN A 71 6.23 11.77 15.11
C ASN A 71 6.11 12.72 13.91
N GLU A 72 7.17 13.48 13.64
CA GLU A 72 7.30 14.26 12.42
C GLU A 72 7.94 13.33 11.39
N GLU A 73 7.10 12.80 10.52
CA GLU A 73 7.50 12.01 9.36
C GLU A 73 7.70 12.96 8.17
N TRP A 74 8.80 12.78 7.45
CA TRP A 74 9.17 13.65 6.34
C TRP A 74 9.47 12.81 5.12
N VAL A 75 9.27 13.40 3.95
CA VAL A 75 9.80 12.86 2.70
C VAL A 75 11.06 13.59 2.32
N TRP A 76 12.02 12.87 1.75
CA TRP A 76 13.22 13.46 1.20
C TRP A 76 13.63 12.87 -0.14
N CYS A 77 14.28 13.69 -0.97
CA CYS A 77 14.84 13.27 -2.25
C CYS A 77 16.35 13.05 -2.13
N PRO A 78 16.87 11.83 -2.35
CA PRO A 78 18.29 11.51 -2.17
C PRO A 78 19.23 12.19 -3.17
N LYS A 79 18.69 12.88 -4.20
CA LYS A 79 19.48 13.54 -5.24
C LYS A 79 19.54 15.05 -5.16
N CYS A 80 18.43 15.70 -4.85
CA CYS A 80 18.35 17.16 -4.87
C CYS A 80 18.15 17.79 -3.49
N GLY A 81 18.14 16.95 -2.43
CA GLY A 81 17.98 17.35 -1.04
C GLY A 81 16.64 18.04 -0.76
N PHE A 82 15.63 17.80 -1.60
CA PHE A 82 14.28 18.26 -1.32
C PHE A 82 13.77 17.52 -0.08
N THR A 83 13.15 18.25 0.84
CA THR A 83 12.45 17.69 2.00
C THR A 83 11.07 18.34 2.10
N ASP A 84 10.09 17.59 2.60
CA ASP A 84 8.77 18.12 2.90
C ASP A 84 8.07 17.28 3.98
N ASP A 85 7.05 17.85 4.60
CA ASP A 85 6.22 17.19 5.60
C ASP A 85 5.33 16.13 4.94
N ILE A 86 5.25 14.93 5.52
CA ILE A 86 4.48 13.82 4.95
C ILE A 86 2.98 14.12 4.91
N SER A 87 2.46 14.85 5.91
CA SER A 87 1.03 15.15 6.12
C SER A 87 0.42 16.03 5.02
N LYS A 88 1.23 16.50 4.07
CA LYS A 88 0.75 17.31 2.94
C LYS A 88 0.14 16.42 1.85
N ARG A 89 0.94 16.09 0.84
CA ARG A 89 0.50 15.30 -0.32
C ARG A 89 1.14 13.91 -0.37
N TYR A 90 1.89 13.55 0.67
CA TYR A 90 2.73 12.37 0.71
C TYR A 90 2.25 11.32 1.70
N GLU A 91 1.14 11.57 2.39
CA GLU A 91 0.41 10.55 3.15
C GLU A 91 0.17 9.28 2.32
N PRO A 92 -0.05 9.32 0.98
CA PRO A 92 -0.12 8.09 0.19
C PRO A 92 1.14 7.24 0.19
N LEU A 93 2.33 7.84 0.33
CA LEU A 93 3.58 7.08 0.44
C LEU A 93 3.64 6.33 1.76
N LEU A 94 3.25 7.00 2.85
CA LEU A 94 3.22 6.39 4.18
C LEU A 94 2.24 5.23 4.23
N ASN A 95 1.01 5.46 3.75
CA ASN A 95 -0.03 4.45 3.78
C ASN A 95 0.28 3.27 2.86
N TRP A 96 0.94 3.49 1.71
CA TRP A 96 1.42 2.41 0.87
C TRP A 96 2.54 1.60 1.54
N ALA A 97 3.52 2.27 2.17
CA ALA A 97 4.59 1.61 2.92
C ALA A 97 4.06 0.81 4.12
N MET A 98 3.10 1.36 4.87
CA MET A 98 2.44 0.65 5.97
C MET A 98 1.63 -0.55 5.48
N PHE A 99 1.01 -0.48 4.30
CA PHE A 99 0.30 -1.62 3.72
C PHE A 99 1.26 -2.74 3.29
N ASP A 100 2.44 -2.40 2.77
CA ASP A 100 3.52 -3.37 2.49
C ASP A 100 4.04 -4.01 3.79
N SER A 101 4.14 -3.25 4.88
CA SER A 101 4.46 -3.79 6.21
C SER A 101 3.45 -4.83 6.70
N VAL A 102 2.17 -4.72 6.34
CA VAL A 102 1.16 -5.74 6.67
C VAL A 102 1.41 -7.05 5.91
N ALA A 103 1.88 -6.98 4.66
CA ALA A 103 2.31 -8.16 3.91
C ALA A 103 3.59 -8.77 4.50
N ALA A 104 4.55 -7.94 4.92
CA ALA A 104 5.76 -8.40 5.61
C ALA A 104 5.46 -9.00 7.01
N GLU A 105 4.51 -8.43 7.74
CA GLU A 105 4.01 -8.99 9.00
C GLU A 105 3.33 -10.35 8.75
N ALA A 106 2.51 -10.48 7.71
CA ALA A 106 1.93 -11.76 7.29
C ALA A 106 3.01 -12.84 7.10
N ASP A 107 4.12 -12.49 6.44
CA ASP A 107 5.25 -13.39 6.21
C ASP A 107 5.97 -13.78 7.50
N MET A 108 6.21 -12.83 8.41
CA MET A 108 6.78 -13.14 9.75
C MET A 108 5.84 -14.04 10.57
N PHE A 109 4.53 -13.84 10.47
CA PHE A 109 3.54 -14.62 11.22
C PHE A 109 3.37 -16.04 10.64
N ARG A 110 3.53 -16.21 9.33
CA ARG A 110 3.62 -17.52 8.65
C ARG A 110 4.79 -18.36 9.17
N GLU A 111 5.93 -17.73 9.42
CA GLU A 111 7.11 -18.43 9.96
C GLU A 111 6.98 -18.76 11.45
N SER A 112 6.13 -18.04 12.18
CA SER A 112 5.99 -18.18 13.63
C SER A 112 4.73 -18.94 14.10
N GLY A 113 3.76 -19.20 13.21
CA GLY A 113 2.64 -20.13 13.44
C GLY A 113 1.50 -19.62 14.33
N PHE A 114 1.24 -18.30 14.34
CA PHE A 114 0.20 -17.70 15.19
C PHE A 114 -1.25 -17.88 14.65
N PRO A 115 -2.28 -17.95 15.52
CA PRO A 115 -3.62 -18.48 15.20
C PRO A 115 -4.70 -17.41 14.92
N GLU A 116 -5.78 -17.84 14.23
CA GLU A 116 -7.13 -17.27 13.91
C GLU A 116 -7.44 -15.76 14.04
N ASP A 117 -6.97 -15.04 15.06
CA ASP A 117 -7.26 -13.62 15.33
C ASP A 117 -6.68 -12.66 14.26
N TRP A 118 -5.68 -13.12 13.50
CA TRP A 118 -5.05 -12.33 12.44
C TRP A 118 -5.99 -12.02 11.28
N THR A 119 -6.98 -12.88 11.02
CA THR A 119 -7.98 -12.62 9.97
C THR A 119 -8.79 -11.36 10.29
N GLU A 120 -9.14 -11.15 11.55
CA GLU A 120 -9.89 -9.97 11.99
C GLU A 120 -9.06 -8.69 11.94
N ASP A 121 -7.79 -8.74 12.37
CA ASP A 121 -6.88 -7.60 12.28
C ASP A 121 -6.54 -7.24 10.83
N ALA A 122 -6.26 -8.25 10.00
CA ALA A 122 -6.06 -8.09 8.56
C ALA A 122 -7.30 -7.47 7.88
N LEU A 123 -8.50 -7.90 8.26
CA LEU A 123 -9.77 -7.36 7.80
C LEU A 123 -9.94 -5.88 8.18
N LYS A 124 -9.69 -5.57 9.45
CA LYS A 124 -9.81 -4.21 9.97
C LYS A 124 -8.84 -3.26 9.27
N GLN A 125 -7.57 -3.65 9.12
CA GLN A 125 -6.57 -2.86 8.40
C GLN A 125 -6.94 -2.64 6.93
N THR A 126 -7.53 -3.64 6.27
CA THR A 126 -8.01 -3.49 4.88
C THR A 126 -9.14 -2.46 4.81
N ALA A 127 -10.12 -2.56 5.70
CA ALA A 127 -11.25 -1.64 5.74
C ALA A 127 -10.81 -0.19 6.08
N ASP A 128 -9.86 -0.04 7.00
CA ASP A 128 -9.29 1.26 7.35
C ASP A 128 -8.51 1.85 6.16
N PHE A 129 -7.76 1.04 5.43
CA PHE A 129 -7.04 1.46 4.22
C PHE A 129 -7.98 1.84 3.07
N GLU A 130 -9.02 1.04 2.80
CA GLU A 130 -10.04 1.36 1.79
C GLU A 130 -10.77 2.68 2.10
N LYS A 131 -11.09 2.90 3.38
CA LYS A 131 -11.70 4.14 3.86
C LYS A 131 -10.76 5.33 3.68
N TRP A 132 -9.48 5.15 3.95
CA TRP A 132 -8.46 6.18 3.71
C TRP A 132 -8.34 6.51 2.21
N ILE A 133 -8.27 5.50 1.32
CA ILE A 133 -8.25 5.72 -0.14
C ILE A 133 -9.45 6.57 -0.56
N GLN A 134 -10.64 6.24 -0.06
CA GLN A 134 -11.86 6.97 -0.38
C GLN A 134 -11.79 8.44 0.10
N GLN A 135 -11.29 8.68 1.31
CA GLN A 135 -11.13 10.03 1.84
C GLN A 135 -10.13 10.86 1.01
N VAL A 136 -9.01 10.25 0.59
CA VAL A 136 -8.01 10.92 -0.25
C VAL A 136 -8.57 11.25 -1.63
N GLU A 137 -9.32 10.34 -2.24
CA GLU A 137 -9.99 10.58 -3.53
C GLU A 137 -11.05 11.70 -3.45
N GLU A 138 -11.73 11.85 -2.31
CA GLU A 138 -12.70 12.94 -2.07
C GLU A 138 -12.02 14.31 -1.89
N VAL A 139 -10.88 14.36 -1.20
CA VAL A 139 -10.12 15.61 -0.96
C VAL A 139 -9.28 16.01 -2.17
N HIS A 140 -8.83 15.04 -2.97
CA HIS A 140 -8.03 15.25 -4.18
C HIS A 140 -8.72 14.64 -5.42
N PRO A 141 -9.90 15.16 -5.83
CA PRO A 141 -10.60 14.68 -7.01
C PRO A 141 -9.74 14.92 -8.28
N GLN A 142 -9.80 13.96 -9.20
CA GLN A 142 -8.96 13.90 -10.41
C GLN A 142 -9.13 15.09 -11.36
#